data_AF-A0A9X0CQU2-F1
#
_entry.id   AF-A0A9X0CQU2-F1
#
_cell.length_a   1.000
_cell.length_b   1.000
_cell.length_c   1.000
_cell.angle_alpha   90.00
_cell.angle_beta   90.00
_cell.angle_gamma   90.00
#
_symmetry.space_group_name_H-M   'P 1'
#
loop_
_entity.id
_entity.type
_entity.pdbx_description
1 polymer ?
#
loop_
_entity_poly.entity_id
_entity_poly.type
_entity_poly.pdbx_seq_one_letter_code
_entity_poly.pdbx_strand_id
1 'polypeptide(L)'
;MHDSGDGLFQEWFNTISSILNQSGHLKEVSTQFGLLRSDEERISFGLSLACVNDVMTVKHCFKPKSASESTRLRNEGNKLYQKKRYREALEVYSSSILNAPVESHGNELSLAIANRSAVLFHLREYRQCLEDIQQALSRGYPLELRYKLLDRQGKCLFELGQNNEALDCFQQAKQALSESKLDHKKRKFG
;
A
#
# COMPACT_ATOMS: atom_id res chain seq x y z
N MET A 1 -29.55 -25.08 -7.66
CA MET A 1 -28.70 -25.10 -6.46
C MET A 1 -29.25 -24.02 -5.56
N HIS A 2 -29.85 -24.40 -4.44
CA HIS A 2 -30.49 -23.48 -3.51
C HIS A 2 -29.40 -22.71 -2.78
N ASP A 3 -29.37 -21.40 -2.97
CA ASP A 3 -28.63 -20.46 -2.13
C ASP A 3 -29.42 -20.34 -0.82
N SER A 4 -29.06 -21.16 0.17
CA SER A 4 -29.49 -20.94 1.56
C SER A 4 -28.81 -19.66 2.01
N GLY A 5 -29.57 -18.56 2.07
CA GLY A 5 -29.10 -17.17 2.23
C GLY A 5 -28.29 -16.81 3.50
N ASP A 6 -27.69 -17.80 4.15
CA ASP A 6 -26.76 -17.66 5.25
C ASP A 6 -25.34 -17.76 4.67
N GLY A 7 -24.64 -16.63 4.51
CA GLY A 7 -23.30 -16.64 3.90
C GLY A 7 -22.28 -17.55 4.61
N LEU A 8 -21.17 -17.88 3.96
CA LEU A 8 -20.12 -18.83 4.41
C LEU A 8 -19.82 -18.80 5.92
N PHE A 9 -19.68 -17.60 6.50
CA PHE A 9 -19.37 -17.44 7.94
C PHE A 9 -20.53 -17.86 8.85
N GLN A 10 -21.77 -17.68 8.42
CA GLN A 10 -22.97 -18.11 9.14
C GLN A 10 -23.08 -19.64 9.11
N GLU A 11 -22.76 -20.29 8.00
CA GLU A 11 -22.70 -21.75 7.90
C GLU A 11 -21.65 -22.33 8.85
N TRP A 12 -20.45 -21.73 8.89
CA TRP A 12 -19.40 -22.11 9.85
C TRP A 12 -19.88 -21.95 11.29
N PHE A 13 -20.46 -20.79 11.62
CA PHE A 13 -20.97 -20.52 12.96
C PHE A 13 -22.04 -21.55 13.39
N ASN A 14 -23.02 -21.83 12.52
CA ASN A 14 -24.09 -22.78 12.80
C ASN A 14 -23.53 -24.19 13.01
N THR A 15 -22.57 -24.61 12.17
CA THR A 15 -21.95 -25.94 12.25
C THR A 15 -21.13 -26.10 13.53
N ILE A 16 -20.27 -25.13 13.85
CA ILE A 16 -19.45 -25.15 15.06
C ILE A 16 -20.33 -25.13 16.31
N SER A 17 -21.36 -24.26 16.33
CA SER A 17 -22.31 -24.17 17.45
C SER A 17 -23.06 -25.48 17.67
N SER A 18 -23.46 -26.16 16.58
CA SER A 18 -24.12 -27.46 16.64
C SER A 18 -23.20 -28.53 17.24
N ILE A 19 -21.93 -28.62 16.81
CA ILE A 19 -20.96 -29.58 17.35
C ILE A 19 -20.69 -29.33 18.84
N LEU A 20 -20.51 -28.06 19.23
CA LEU A 20 -20.31 -27.68 20.62
C LEU A 20 -21.53 -27.98 21.49
N ASN A 21 -22.74 -27.81 20.95
CA ASN A 21 -23.97 -28.12 21.66
C ASN A 21 -24.13 -29.63 21.86
N GLN A 22 -23.89 -30.43 20.82
CA GLN A 22 -23.98 -31.90 20.89
C GLN A 22 -22.95 -32.51 21.84
N SER A 23 -21.76 -31.92 21.92
CA SER A 23 -20.71 -32.35 22.86
C SER A 23 -20.90 -31.81 24.28
N GLY A 24 -21.88 -30.93 24.53
CA GLY A 24 -22.15 -30.34 25.84
C GLY A 24 -21.23 -29.19 26.25
N HIS A 25 -20.28 -28.79 25.40
CA HIS A 25 -19.28 -27.75 25.72
C HIS A 25 -19.71 -26.33 25.35
N LEU A 26 -20.83 -26.14 24.65
CA LEU A 26 -21.24 -24.82 24.13
C LEU A 26 -21.25 -23.71 25.19
N LYS A 27 -21.81 -23.99 26.38
CA LYS A 27 -21.92 -22.99 27.45
C LYS A 27 -20.56 -22.61 28.04
N GLU A 28 -19.69 -23.58 28.24
CA GLU A 28 -18.33 -23.37 28.74
C GLU A 28 -17.51 -22.56 27.74
N VAL A 29 -17.47 -23.01 26.49
CA VAL A 29 -16.72 -22.34 25.42
C VAL A 29 -17.23 -20.92 25.19
N SER A 30 -18.54 -20.70 25.20
CA SER A 30 -19.12 -19.35 25.06
C SER A 30 -18.74 -18.44 26.24
N THR A 31 -18.69 -19.00 27.45
CA THR A 31 -18.29 -18.26 28.66
C THR A 31 -16.81 -17.88 28.60
N GLN A 32 -15.94 -18.82 28.25
CA GLN A 32 -14.50 -18.57 28.08
C GLN A 32 -14.24 -17.55 26.97
N PHE A 33 -14.89 -17.69 25.81
CA PHE A 33 -14.79 -16.73 24.71
C PHE A 33 -15.22 -15.32 25.13
N GLY A 34 -16.31 -15.21 25.90
CA GLY A 34 -16.83 -13.93 26.40
C GLY A 34 -15.89 -13.19 27.36
N LEU A 35 -14.90 -13.86 27.96
CA LEU A 35 -13.90 -13.26 28.83
C LEU A 35 -12.71 -12.63 28.06
N LEU A 36 -12.55 -12.96 26.78
CA LEU A 36 -11.42 -12.50 25.95
C LEU A 36 -11.58 -11.04 25.52
N ARG A 37 -10.47 -10.30 25.56
CA ARG A 37 -10.45 -8.83 25.47
C ARG A 37 -9.89 -8.31 24.15
N SER A 38 -9.16 -9.14 23.39
CA SER A 38 -8.63 -8.76 22.08
C SER A 38 -9.10 -9.71 20.97
N ASP A 39 -9.07 -9.21 19.73
CA ASP A 39 -9.38 -10.02 18.56
C ASP A 39 -8.32 -11.11 18.32
N GLU A 40 -7.06 -10.85 18.67
CA GLU A 40 -5.99 -11.85 18.62
C GLU A 40 -6.27 -13.02 19.57
N GLU A 41 -6.67 -12.73 20.81
CA GLU A 41 -7.05 -13.75 21.79
C GLU A 41 -8.26 -14.57 21.30
N ARG A 42 -9.29 -13.89 20.75
CA ARG A 42 -10.50 -14.55 20.24
C ARG A 42 -10.20 -15.46 19.05
N ILE A 43 -9.37 -15.00 18.11
CA ILE A 43 -8.94 -15.80 16.97
C ILE A 43 -8.12 -17.00 17.45
N SER A 44 -7.14 -16.78 18.32
CA SER A 44 -6.28 -17.85 18.85
C SER A 44 -7.11 -18.92 19.58
N PHE A 45 -8.02 -18.49 20.46
CA PHE A 45 -8.93 -19.38 21.17
C PHE A 45 -9.84 -20.14 20.20
N GLY A 46 -10.50 -19.47 19.25
CA GLY A 46 -11.36 -20.13 18.28
C GLY A 46 -10.63 -21.19 17.45
N LEU A 47 -9.42 -20.89 16.98
CA LEU A 47 -8.59 -21.84 16.20
C LEU A 47 -8.06 -23.01 17.03
N SER A 48 -7.97 -22.86 18.36
CA SER A 48 -7.60 -23.95 19.27
C SER A 48 -8.71 -25.00 19.47
N LEU A 49 -9.96 -24.69 19.14
CA LEU A 49 -11.08 -25.62 19.27
C LEU A 49 -11.00 -26.70 18.19
N ALA A 50 -11.00 -27.97 18.59
CA ALA A 50 -10.92 -29.09 17.66
C ALA A 50 -12.02 -29.05 16.58
N CYS A 51 -13.27 -28.75 16.98
CA CYS A 51 -14.40 -28.68 16.06
C CYS A 51 -14.26 -27.57 15.00
N VAL A 52 -13.50 -26.52 15.27
CA VAL A 52 -13.23 -25.47 14.28
C VAL A 52 -12.30 -25.99 13.19
N ASN A 53 -11.30 -26.80 13.54
CA ASN A 53 -10.39 -27.43 12.58
C ASN A 53 -11.07 -28.47 11.68
N ASP A 54 -12.18 -29.06 12.14
CA ASP A 54 -13.00 -29.99 11.34
C ASP A 54 -13.90 -29.26 10.32
N VAL A 55 -14.33 -28.04 10.65
CA VAL A 55 -15.26 -27.25 9.82
C VAL A 55 -14.51 -26.33 8.85
N MET A 56 -13.34 -25.82 9.25
CA MET A 56 -12.54 -24.94 8.42
C MET A 56 -11.06 -25.25 8.50
N THR A 57 -10.38 -25.10 7.36
CA THR A 57 -8.92 -25.16 7.29
C THR A 57 -8.38 -23.77 7.04
N VAL A 58 -7.78 -23.15 8.05
CA VAL A 58 -7.07 -21.88 7.88
C VAL A 58 -5.70 -22.16 7.27
N LYS A 59 -5.52 -21.77 6.01
CA LYS A 59 -4.20 -21.76 5.37
C LYS A 59 -3.55 -20.41 5.63
N HIS A 60 -2.34 -20.42 6.19
CA HIS A 60 -1.53 -19.22 6.26
C HIS A 60 -1.20 -18.72 4.85
N CYS A 61 -1.92 -17.68 4.41
CA CYS A 61 -1.64 -16.96 3.18
C CYS A 61 -0.78 -15.73 3.49
N PHE A 62 0.47 -15.95 3.90
CA PHE A 62 1.43 -14.87 4.03
C PHE A 62 2.14 -14.65 2.70
N LYS A 63 1.72 -13.64 1.94
CA LYS A 63 2.53 -13.12 0.83
C LYS A 63 3.38 -11.98 1.39
N PRO A 64 4.67 -12.21 1.74
CA PRO A 64 5.52 -11.13 2.19
C PRO A 64 5.62 -10.06 1.11
N LYS A 65 5.73 -8.82 1.55
CA LYS A 65 6.11 -7.71 0.68
C LYS A 65 7.45 -8.05 0.02
N SER A 66 7.57 -7.79 -1.27
CA SER A 66 8.72 -8.17 -2.07
C SER A 66 9.21 -6.98 -2.90
N ALA A 67 10.46 -6.59 -2.68
CA ALA A 67 11.09 -5.51 -3.43
C ALA A 67 11.13 -5.80 -4.95
N SER A 68 11.36 -7.07 -5.33
CA SER A 68 11.35 -7.47 -6.73
C SER A 68 9.96 -7.37 -7.35
N GLU A 69 8.91 -7.78 -6.61
CA GLU A 69 7.53 -7.67 -7.09
C GLU A 69 7.06 -6.23 -7.18
N SER A 70 7.36 -5.42 -6.15
CA SER A 70 7.11 -3.98 -6.18
C SER A 70 7.78 -3.32 -7.39
N THR A 71 9.04 -3.66 -7.68
CA THR A 71 9.77 -3.15 -8.84
C THR A 71 9.16 -3.61 -10.17
N ARG A 72 8.75 -4.88 -10.28
CA ARG A 72 8.08 -5.41 -11.47
C ARG A 72 6.79 -4.64 -11.77
N LEU A 73 5.93 -4.47 -10.76
CA LEU A 73 4.69 -3.71 -10.85
C LEU A 73 4.95 -2.23 -11.17
N ARG A 74 5.94 -1.60 -10.55
CA ARG A 74 6.33 -0.22 -10.87
C ARG A 74 6.75 -0.07 -12.34
N ASN A 75 7.50 -1.03 -12.88
CA ASN A 75 7.90 -1.02 -14.28
C ASN A 75 6.72 -1.26 -15.24
N GLU A 76 5.74 -2.05 -14.82
CA GLU A 76 4.48 -2.23 -15.55
C GLU A 76 3.66 -0.93 -15.56
N GLY A 77 3.52 -0.27 -14.40
CA GLY A 77 2.92 1.05 -14.28
C GLY A 77 3.61 2.10 -15.17
N ASN A 78 4.95 2.07 -15.28
CA ASN A 78 5.70 2.95 -16.18
C ASN A 78 5.29 2.75 -17.65
N LYS A 79 5.11 1.50 -18.09
CA LYS A 79 4.67 1.19 -19.46
C LYS A 79 3.26 1.71 -19.73
N LEU A 80 2.34 1.58 -18.76
CA LEU A 80 0.98 2.11 -18.85
C LEU A 80 0.97 3.64 -18.88
N TYR A 81 1.77 4.27 -18.02
CA TYR A 81 1.95 5.72 -17.97
C TYR A 81 2.44 6.28 -19.31
N GLN A 82 3.45 5.67 -19.93
CA GLN A 82 3.96 6.07 -21.24
C GLN A 82 2.90 5.99 -22.34
N LYS A 83 1.98 5.02 -22.23
CA LYS A 83 0.81 4.86 -23.10
C LYS A 83 -0.36 5.79 -22.74
N LYS A 84 -0.19 6.69 -21.77
CA LYS A 84 -1.23 7.61 -21.24
C LYS A 84 -2.45 6.89 -20.66
N ARG A 85 -2.33 5.62 -20.26
CA ARG A 85 -3.39 4.82 -19.62
C ARG A 85 -3.38 5.09 -18.11
N TYR A 86 -3.74 6.30 -17.73
CA TYR A 86 -3.51 6.82 -16.37
C TYR A 86 -4.28 6.06 -15.27
N ARG A 87 -5.55 5.71 -15.48
CA ARG A 87 -6.32 4.96 -14.46
C ARG A 87 -5.72 3.59 -14.18
N GLU A 88 -5.33 2.85 -15.21
CA GLU A 88 -4.69 1.55 -15.05
C GLU A 88 -3.29 1.69 -14.43
N ALA A 89 -2.53 2.73 -14.81
CA ALA A 89 -1.25 3.02 -14.16
C ALA A 89 -1.42 3.32 -12.66
N LEU A 90 -2.49 4.01 -12.26
CA LEU A 90 -2.82 4.31 -10.87
C LEU A 90 -3.03 3.02 -10.06
N GLU A 91 -3.79 2.08 -10.60
CA GLU A 91 -4.05 0.77 -9.99
C GLU A 91 -2.74 0.00 -9.82
N VAL A 92 -1.95 -0.12 -10.89
CA VAL A 92 -0.70 -0.90 -10.87
C VAL A 92 0.36 -0.28 -9.94
N TYR A 93 0.50 1.06 -9.91
CA TYR A 93 1.38 1.70 -8.93
C TYR A 93 0.89 1.51 -7.50
N SER A 94 -0.43 1.50 -7.26
CA SER A 94 -0.98 1.22 -5.93
C SER A 94 -0.66 -0.22 -5.51
N SER A 95 -0.76 -1.20 -6.41
CA SER A 95 -0.28 -2.57 -6.16
C SER A 95 1.22 -2.63 -5.90
N SER A 96 2.03 -1.84 -6.61
CA SER A 96 3.48 -1.73 -6.36
C SER A 96 3.79 -1.24 -4.95
N ILE A 97 3.05 -0.23 -4.46
CA ILE A 97 3.17 0.31 -3.10
C ILE A 97 2.79 -0.75 -2.06
N LEU A 98 1.69 -1.48 -2.27
CA LEU A 98 1.24 -2.54 -1.36
C LEU A 98 2.27 -3.67 -1.21
N ASN A 99 3.03 -3.95 -2.28
CA ASN A 99 4.07 -4.98 -2.29
C ASN A 99 5.45 -4.47 -1.87
N ALA A 100 5.66 -3.16 -1.70
CA ALA A 100 6.97 -2.61 -1.36
C ALA A 100 7.29 -2.84 0.12
N PRO A 101 8.42 -3.50 0.46
CA PRO A 101 8.83 -3.63 1.86
C PRO A 101 9.06 -2.24 2.49
N VAL A 102 8.62 -2.05 3.74
CA VAL A 102 8.71 -0.76 4.43
C VAL A 102 10.04 -0.58 5.15
N GLU A 103 10.59 -1.68 5.68
CA GLU A 103 11.82 -1.69 6.50
C GLU A 103 13.09 -1.99 5.68
N SER A 104 12.94 -2.19 4.36
CA SER A 104 14.10 -2.41 3.50
C SER A 104 14.91 -1.13 3.31
N HIS A 105 16.24 -1.27 3.18
CA HIS A 105 17.16 -0.17 2.89
C HIS A 105 17.03 0.40 1.45
N GLY A 106 16.06 -0.09 0.67
CA GLY A 106 15.83 0.29 -0.71
C GLY A 106 14.82 1.42 -0.86
N ASN A 107 14.70 1.92 -2.09
CA ASN A 107 13.84 3.06 -2.44
C ASN A 107 12.55 2.63 -3.15
N GLU A 108 12.20 1.33 -3.14
CA GLU A 108 11.07 0.79 -3.91
C GLU A 108 9.76 1.49 -3.55
N LEU A 109 9.49 1.65 -2.24
CA LEU A 109 8.28 2.30 -1.75
C LEU A 109 8.22 3.78 -2.17
N SER A 110 9.30 4.54 -1.93
CA SER A 110 9.33 5.97 -2.27
C SER A 110 9.28 6.21 -3.78
N LEU A 111 9.93 5.37 -4.59
CA LEU A 111 9.85 5.40 -6.05
C LEU A 111 8.45 5.06 -6.57
N ALA A 112 7.76 4.08 -5.98
CA ALA A 112 6.41 3.71 -6.39
C ALA A 112 5.40 4.83 -6.08
N ILE A 113 5.48 5.42 -4.87
CA ILE A 113 4.66 6.59 -4.48
C ILE A 113 4.96 7.78 -5.40
N ALA A 114 6.24 8.07 -5.67
CA ALA A 114 6.65 9.14 -6.58
C ALA A 114 6.14 8.95 -8.02
N ASN A 115 6.02 7.72 -8.48
CA ASN A 115 5.44 7.44 -9.80
C ASN A 115 3.91 7.55 -9.79
N ARG A 116 3.25 7.17 -8.69
CA ARG A 116 1.81 7.34 -8.51
C ARG A 116 1.41 8.81 -8.51
N SER A 117 2.17 9.70 -7.86
CA SER A 117 1.90 11.14 -7.91
C SER A 117 1.96 11.70 -9.34
N ALA A 118 2.75 11.10 -10.25
CA ALA A 118 2.79 11.52 -11.66
C ALA A 118 1.44 11.28 -12.34
N VAL A 119 0.84 10.13 -12.05
CA VAL A 119 -0.48 9.76 -12.55
C VAL A 119 -1.56 10.67 -11.96
N LEU A 120 -1.53 10.88 -10.65
CA LEU A 120 -2.49 11.76 -9.96
C LEU A 120 -2.46 13.18 -10.53
N PHE A 121 -1.26 13.72 -10.80
CA PHE A 121 -1.11 15.00 -11.48
C PHE A 121 -1.81 15.02 -12.85
N HIS A 122 -1.61 14.00 -13.69
CA HIS A 122 -2.26 13.91 -15.00
C HIS A 122 -3.78 13.70 -14.93
N LEU A 123 -4.27 13.12 -13.84
CA LEU A 123 -5.69 13.00 -13.53
C LEU A 123 -6.27 14.27 -12.89
N ARG A 124 -5.47 15.30 -12.65
CA ARG A 124 -5.83 16.55 -11.96
C ARG A 124 -6.23 16.38 -10.50
N GLU A 125 -5.83 15.27 -9.89
CA GLU A 125 -6.00 14.99 -8.46
C GLU A 125 -4.85 15.66 -7.68
N TYR A 126 -4.80 17.00 -7.72
CA TYR A 126 -3.64 17.76 -7.28
C TYR A 126 -3.36 17.64 -5.78
N ARG A 127 -4.38 17.53 -4.93
CA ARG A 127 -4.20 17.37 -3.48
C ARG A 127 -3.57 16.03 -3.13
N GLN A 128 -4.11 14.95 -3.68
CA GLN A 128 -3.57 13.59 -3.49
C GLN A 128 -2.17 13.46 -4.12
N CYS A 129 -1.90 14.16 -5.23
CA CYS A 129 -0.56 14.24 -5.79
C CYS A 129 0.44 14.87 -4.81
N LEU A 130 0.07 15.96 -4.13
CA LEU A 130 0.90 16.61 -3.11
C LEU A 130 1.15 15.69 -1.90
N GLU A 131 0.12 14.98 -1.44
CA GLU A 131 0.24 13.98 -0.36
C GLU A 131 1.23 12.87 -0.73
N ASP A 132 1.13 12.30 -1.94
CA ASP A 132 2.07 11.29 -2.42
C ASP A 132 3.49 11.87 -2.55
N ILE A 133 3.65 13.11 -3.02
CA ILE A 133 4.97 13.76 -3.09
C ILE A 133 5.60 13.86 -1.69
N GLN A 134 4.84 14.32 -0.70
CA GLN A 134 5.31 14.43 0.68
C GLN A 134 5.70 13.06 1.25
N GLN A 135 4.87 12.04 1.03
CA GLN A 135 5.14 10.67 1.48
C GLN A 135 6.37 10.05 0.81
N ALA A 136 6.58 10.30 -0.49
CA ALA A 136 7.78 9.83 -1.17
C ALA A 136 9.03 10.45 -0.56
N LEU A 137 9.03 11.78 -0.37
CA LEU A 137 10.17 12.51 0.20
C LEU A 137 10.50 12.08 1.64
N SER A 138 9.50 11.81 2.48
CA SER A 138 9.73 11.33 3.86
C SER A 138 10.22 9.89 3.95
N ARG A 139 10.08 9.11 2.88
CA ARG A 139 10.48 7.68 2.81
C ARG A 139 11.77 7.46 2.01
N GLY A 140 12.68 8.43 2.04
CA GLY A 140 14.01 8.28 1.44
C GLY A 140 14.03 8.33 -0.09
N TYR A 141 13.12 9.10 -0.72
CA TYR A 141 13.20 9.28 -2.18
C TYR A 141 14.58 9.80 -2.60
N PRO A 142 15.20 9.26 -3.67
CA PRO A 142 16.59 9.56 -4.01
C PRO A 142 16.83 11.05 -4.26
N LEU A 143 17.87 11.60 -3.62
CA LEU A 143 18.20 13.03 -3.66
C LEU A 143 18.45 13.52 -5.09
N GLU A 144 19.12 12.71 -5.90
CA GLU A 144 19.43 13.02 -7.30
C GLU A 144 18.19 13.11 -8.19
N LEU A 145 17.06 12.56 -7.75
CA LEU A 145 15.77 12.61 -8.44
C LEU A 145 14.80 13.63 -7.84
N ARG A 146 15.13 14.24 -6.69
CA ARG A 146 14.25 15.12 -5.90
C ARG A 146 13.66 16.26 -6.71
N TYR A 147 14.44 16.80 -7.65
CA TYR A 147 14.01 17.88 -8.55
C TYR A 147 12.71 17.54 -9.31
N LYS A 148 12.45 16.27 -9.64
CA LYS A 148 11.23 15.84 -10.35
C LYS A 148 9.98 16.00 -9.50
N LEU A 149 10.08 15.73 -8.19
CA LEU A 149 8.96 15.87 -7.27
C LEU A 149 8.70 17.34 -6.95
N LEU A 150 9.75 18.14 -6.74
CA LEU A 150 9.64 19.59 -6.50
C LEU A 150 9.01 20.32 -7.71
N ASP A 151 9.40 19.96 -8.93
CA ASP A 151 8.78 20.50 -10.15
C ASP A 151 7.28 20.15 -10.24
N ARG A 152 6.91 18.89 -9.94
CA ARG A 152 5.51 18.47 -9.92
C ARG A 152 4.71 19.13 -8.80
N GLN A 153 5.32 19.30 -7.63
CA GLN A 153 4.74 19.99 -6.48
C GLN A 153 4.41 21.44 -6.86
N GLY A 154 5.38 22.16 -7.45
CA GLY A 154 5.16 23.53 -7.93
C GLY A 154 4.02 23.62 -8.94
N LYS A 155 3.92 22.67 -9.89
CA LYS A 155 2.81 22.60 -10.85
C LYS A 155 1.46 22.37 -10.16
N CYS A 156 1.38 21.47 -9.19
CA CYS A 156 0.15 21.23 -8.45
C CYS A 156 -0.30 22.48 -7.67
N LEU A 157 0.64 23.14 -6.99
CA LEU A 157 0.37 24.36 -6.21
C LEU A 157 -0.11 25.50 -7.11
N PHE A 158 0.52 25.65 -8.29
CA PHE A 158 0.09 26.63 -9.29
C PHE A 158 -1.33 26.39 -9.77
N GLU A 159 -1.69 25.14 -10.10
CA GLU A 159 -3.06 24.77 -10.50
C GLU A 159 -4.09 24.98 -9.37
N LEU A 160 -3.65 24.95 -8.12
CA LEU A 160 -4.47 25.24 -6.93
C LEU A 160 -4.49 26.74 -6.56
N GLY A 161 -3.82 27.61 -7.32
CA GLY A 161 -3.77 29.06 -7.10
C GLY A 161 -2.76 29.51 -6.02
N GLN A 162 -1.91 28.61 -5.53
CA GLN A 162 -0.89 28.86 -4.51
C GLN A 162 0.43 29.30 -5.16
N ASN A 163 0.41 30.49 -5.77
CA ASN A 163 1.48 30.95 -6.67
C ASN A 163 2.83 31.19 -5.98
N ASN A 164 2.83 31.68 -4.74
CA ASN A 164 4.07 31.96 -4.01
C ASN A 164 4.80 30.66 -3.64
N GLU A 165 4.06 29.68 -3.13
CA GLU A 165 4.55 28.35 -2.79
C GLU A 165 5.00 27.58 -4.04
N ALA A 166 4.27 27.76 -5.15
CA ALA A 166 4.68 27.19 -6.43
C ALA A 166 6.04 27.74 -6.90
N LEU A 167 6.24 29.06 -6.80
CA LEU A 167 7.50 29.71 -7.19
C LEU A 167 8.68 29.19 -6.36
N ASP A 168 8.51 29.08 -5.04
CA ASP A 168 9.51 28.50 -4.14
C ASP A 168 9.85 27.05 -4.56
N CYS A 169 8.84 26.22 -4.82
CA CYS A 169 9.06 24.85 -5.31
C CYS A 169 9.85 24.80 -6.62
N PHE A 170 9.57 25.69 -7.58
CA PHE A 170 10.32 25.77 -8.83
C PHE A 170 11.78 26.21 -8.64
N GLN A 171 12.04 27.14 -7.72
CA GLN A 171 13.39 27.56 -7.37
C GLN A 171 14.18 26.40 -6.74
N GLN A 172 13.57 25.70 -5.78
CA GLN A 172 14.17 24.52 -5.16
C GLN A 172 14.40 23.38 -6.17
N ALA A 173 13.48 23.17 -7.11
CA ALA A 173 13.64 22.17 -8.18
C ALA A 173 14.85 22.49 -9.06
N LYS A 174 15.05 23.76 -9.43
CA LYS A 174 16.19 24.21 -10.24
C LYS A 174 17.52 24.01 -9.50
N GLN A 175 17.56 24.33 -8.21
CA GLN A 175 18.74 24.11 -7.38
C GLN A 175 19.09 22.62 -7.31
N ALA A 176 18.12 21.77 -6.93
CA ALA A 176 18.32 20.32 -6.81
C ALA A 176 18.74 19.67 -8.13
N LEU A 177 18.24 20.14 -9.27
CA LEU A 177 18.66 19.68 -10.59
C LEU A 177 20.13 20.01 -10.89
N SER A 178 20.61 21.18 -10.45
CA SER A 178 22.01 21.57 -10.63
C SER A 178 22.95 20.67 -9.82
N GLU A 179 22.58 20.37 -8.56
CA GLU A 179 23.33 19.53 -7.64
C GLU A 179 23.41 18.09 -8.16
N SER A 180 22.29 17.54 -8.64
CA SER A 180 22.20 16.21 -9.26
C SER A 180 23.14 16.07 -10.48
N LYS A 181 23.23 17.10 -11.33
CA LYS A 181 24.15 17.10 -12.50
C LYS A 181 25.62 17.16 -12.09
N LEU A 182 25.97 17.86 -11.01
CA LEU A 182 27.35 17.94 -10.51
C LEU A 182 27.81 16.59 -9.97
N ASP A 183 26.94 15.88 -9.24
CA ASP A 183 27.25 14.55 -8.73
C ASP A 183 27.49 13.54 -9.87
N HIS A 184 26.66 13.57 -10.92
CA HIS A 184 26.83 12.69 -12.08
C HIS A 184 28.16 12.95 -12.81
N LYS A 185 28.64 14.20 -12.85
CA LYS A 185 29.97 14.52 -13.40
C LYS A 185 31.08 13.94 -12.53
N LYS A 186 31.04 14.13 -11.20
CA LYS A 186 32.06 13.61 -10.28
C LYS A 186 32.23 12.09 -10.38
N ARG A 187 31.12 11.34 -10.48
CA ARG A 187 31.14 9.86 -10.63
C ARG A 187 31.66 9.35 -11.98
N LYS A 188 31.71 10.19 -13.02
CA LYS A 188 32.24 9.82 -14.34
C LYS A 188 33.75 10.07 -14.49
N PHE A 189 34.35 10.83 -13.58
CA PHE A 189 35.73 11.30 -13.66
C PHE A 189 36.59 10.91 -12.45
N GLY A 190 36.09 10.06 -11.55
CA GLY A 190 36.84 9.41 -10.47
C GLY A 190 36.70 7.90 -10.58
#